data_AF-A0A2W6E8P7-F1
#
_entry.id   AF-A0A2W6E8P7-F1
#
_cell.length_a   1.000
_cell.length_b   1.000
_cell.length_c   1.000
_cell.angle_alpha   90.00
_cell.angle_beta   90.00
_cell.angle_gamma   90.00
#
_symmetry.space_group_name_H-M   'P 1'
#
loop_
_entity.id
_entity.type
_entity.pdbx_description
1 polymer ?
#
loop_
_entity_poly.entity_id
_entity_poly.type
_entity_poly.pdbx_seq_one_letter_code
_entity_poly.pdbx_strand_id
1 'polypeptide(L)'
;MTYNPPPNVPAQSGYGASPAVPAQVNTAAILLFVSGGFGILGGLLLLALGSLGALFAAIGVFLLIVSAFEIWVGVALRQLKPWARTAAIALAAIGGLFSLISLLKGGYTSIIGLGLDIFIIYLLMQPPAVQAFANSNR
;
A
#
# COMPACT_ATOMS: atom_id res chain seq x y z
N MET A 1 38.16 10.21 43.88
CA MET A 1 37.48 11.00 42.83
C MET A 1 36.47 10.09 42.18
N THR A 2 35.18 10.25 42.53
CA THR A 2 34.10 9.37 42.06
C THR A 2 33.70 9.82 40.66
N TYR A 3 33.89 8.98 39.66
CA TYR A 3 33.45 9.25 38.29
C TYR A 3 31.92 9.16 38.25
N ASN A 4 31.26 10.29 37.99
CA ASN A 4 29.83 10.33 37.73
C ASN A 4 29.64 10.29 36.20
N PRO A 5 29.10 9.21 35.60
CA PRO A 5 28.87 9.17 34.17
C PRO A 5 27.89 10.29 33.77
N PRO A 6 28.06 10.89 32.57
CA PRO A 6 27.18 11.96 32.11
C PRO A 6 25.71 11.49 32.06
N PRO A 7 24.75 12.38 32.34
CA PRO A 7 23.32 12.07 32.22
C PRO A 7 23.03 11.52 30.83
N ASN A 8 22.32 10.39 30.78
CA ASN A 8 21.90 9.75 29.54
C ASN A 8 20.90 10.68 28.83
N VAL A 9 21.39 11.55 27.94
CA VAL A 9 20.56 12.45 27.15
C VAL A 9 19.77 11.59 26.17
N PRO A 10 18.43 11.54 26.25
CA PRO A 10 17.64 10.83 25.25
C PRO A 10 17.97 11.47 23.89
N ALA A 11 18.32 10.64 22.92
CA ALA A 11 18.71 11.07 21.58
C ALA A 11 17.70 12.10 21.05
N GLN A 12 18.16 13.34 20.93
CA GLN A 12 17.34 14.47 20.51
C GLN A 12 17.00 14.28 19.03
N SER A 13 15.80 13.77 18.77
CA SER A 13 15.22 13.65 17.44
C SER A 13 15.18 15.05 16.81
N GLY A 14 15.97 15.24 15.76
CA GLY A 14 16.25 16.53 15.14
C GLY A 14 15.01 17.26 14.59
N TYR A 15 15.17 18.59 14.46
CA TYR A 15 14.28 19.52 13.79
C TYR A 15 13.71 18.94 12.49
N GLY A 16 12.38 18.82 12.40
CA GLY A 16 11.68 18.31 11.21
C GLY A 16 10.90 17.01 11.39
N ALA A 17 10.68 16.55 12.63
CA ALA A 17 9.86 15.39 12.94
C ALA A 17 8.40 15.60 12.48
N SER A 18 8.12 15.32 11.20
CA SER A 18 6.79 14.96 10.75
C SER A 18 6.24 13.89 11.70
N PRO A 19 4.94 13.88 12.03
CA PRO A 19 4.36 12.83 12.85
C PRO A 19 4.89 11.49 12.34
N ALA A 20 5.58 10.73 13.20
CA ALA A 20 6.29 9.53 12.78
C ALA A 20 5.25 8.51 12.33
N VAL A 21 4.90 8.55 11.04
CA VAL A 21 4.03 7.57 10.40
C VAL A 21 4.72 6.22 10.65
N PRO A 22 4.06 5.25 11.28
CA PRO A 22 4.68 3.98 11.60
C PRO A 22 5.30 3.37 10.35
N ALA A 23 6.47 2.76 10.50
CA ALA A 23 7.20 2.17 9.38
C ALA A 23 6.30 1.19 8.59
N GLN A 24 5.42 0.46 9.28
CA GLN A 24 4.43 -0.45 8.68
C GLN A 24 3.45 0.26 7.74
N VAL A 25 2.93 1.41 8.16
CA VAL A 25 1.98 2.21 7.37
C VAL A 25 2.70 2.82 6.17
N ASN A 26 3.93 3.30 6.37
CA ASN A 26 4.74 3.84 5.29
C ASN A 26 5.09 2.75 4.26
N THR A 27 5.49 1.56 4.70
CA THR A 27 5.74 0.42 3.81
C THR A 27 4.47 0.01 3.06
N ALA A 28 3.33 -0.14 3.74
CA ALA A 28 2.06 -0.47 3.07
C ALA A 28 1.67 0.59 2.02
N ALA A 29 1.87 1.88 2.30
CA ALA A 29 1.63 2.94 1.33
C ALA A 29 2.57 2.85 0.13
N ILE A 30 3.86 2.57 0.34
CA ILE A 30 4.83 2.34 -0.74
C ILE A 30 4.39 1.17 -1.62
N LEU A 31 3.95 0.07 -1.02
CA LEU A 31 3.50 -1.10 -1.78
C LEU A 31 2.26 -0.81 -2.61
N LEU A 32 1.30 -0.04 -2.09
CA LEU A 32 0.16 0.44 -2.87
C LEU A 32 0.57 1.39 -4.01
N PHE A 33 1.57 2.25 -3.80
CA PHE A 33 2.10 3.09 -4.88
C PHE A 33 2.77 2.26 -5.97
N VAL A 34 3.52 1.22 -5.60
CA VAL A 34 4.16 0.32 -6.55
C VAL A 34 3.11 -0.49 -7.31
N SER A 35 2.13 -1.06 -6.61
CA SER A 35 0.99 -1.77 -7.22
C SER A 35 0.23 -0.87 -8.19
N GLY A 36 -0.19 0.32 -7.74
CA GLY A 36 -0.90 1.28 -8.56
C GLY A 36 -0.06 1.78 -9.73
N GLY A 37 1.26 1.96 -9.55
CA GLY A 37 2.17 2.30 -10.64
C GLY A 37 2.20 1.23 -11.72
N PHE A 38 2.36 -0.04 -11.35
CA PHE A 38 2.32 -1.16 -12.31
C PHE A 38 0.94 -1.32 -12.96
N GLY A 39 -0.13 -1.12 -12.20
CA GLY A 39 -1.49 -1.17 -12.73
C GLY A 39 -1.79 -0.04 -13.72
N ILE A 40 -1.23 1.18 -13.51
CA ILE A 40 -1.29 2.25 -14.51
C ILE A 40 -0.55 1.85 -15.78
N LEU A 41 0.68 1.32 -15.67
CA LEU A 41 1.44 0.86 -16.83
C LEU A 41 0.69 -0.23 -17.59
N GLY A 42 0.11 -1.20 -16.89
CA GLY A 42 -0.73 -2.26 -17.47
C GLY A 42 -1.99 -1.70 -18.14
N GLY A 43 -2.69 -0.77 -17.50
CA GLY A 43 -3.87 -0.11 -18.03
C GLY A 43 -3.58 0.71 -19.30
N LEU A 44 -2.48 1.48 -19.30
CA LEU A 44 -2.02 2.21 -20.49
C LEU A 44 -1.63 1.27 -21.62
N LEU A 45 -0.97 0.15 -21.32
CA LEU A 45 -0.63 -0.87 -22.32
C LEU A 45 -1.89 -1.45 -22.95
N LEU A 46 -2.89 -1.83 -22.16
CA LEU A 46 -4.17 -2.33 -22.68
C LEU A 46 -4.94 -1.28 -23.49
N LEU A 47 -4.86 -0.01 -23.08
CA LEU A 47 -5.47 1.08 -23.83
C LEU A 47 -4.77 1.30 -25.18
N ALA A 48 -3.45 1.19 -25.24
CA ALA A 48 -2.69 1.22 -26.50
C ALA A 48 -3.05 0.04 -27.42
N LEU A 49 -3.34 -1.12 -26.84
CA LEU A 49 -3.89 -2.29 -27.52
C LEU A 49 -5.40 -2.18 -27.80
N GLY A 50 -6.05 -1.08 -27.42
CA GLY A 50 -7.48 -0.86 -27.62
C GLY A 50 -7.93 -0.88 -29.09
N SER A 51 -7.00 -0.66 -30.02
CA SER A 51 -7.22 -0.82 -31.46
C SER A 51 -7.54 -2.26 -31.87
N LEU A 52 -7.15 -3.26 -31.07
CA LEU A 52 -7.49 -4.68 -31.28
C LEU A 52 -8.93 -5.01 -30.84
N GLY A 53 -9.58 -4.13 -30.07
CA GLY A 53 -10.97 -4.28 -29.69
C GLY A 53 -11.39 -3.44 -28.49
N ALA A 54 -12.66 -3.01 -28.49
CA ALA A 54 -13.24 -2.19 -27.43
C ALA A 54 -13.13 -2.81 -26.02
N LEU A 55 -13.07 -4.14 -25.92
CA LEU A 55 -12.88 -4.84 -24.65
C LEU A 55 -11.53 -4.51 -24.01
N PHE A 56 -10.45 -4.44 -24.80
CA PHE A 56 -9.11 -4.08 -24.29
C PHE A 56 -9.08 -2.64 -23.78
N ALA A 57 -9.70 -1.72 -24.51
CA ALA A 57 -9.85 -0.34 -24.08
C ALA A 57 -10.66 -0.23 -22.77
N ALA A 58 -11.79 -0.96 -22.67
CA ALA A 58 -12.62 -0.96 -21.47
C ALA A 58 -11.88 -1.52 -20.24
N ILE A 59 -11.16 -2.63 -20.39
CA ILE A 59 -10.34 -3.20 -19.32
C ILE A 59 -9.19 -2.26 -18.95
N GLY A 60 -8.54 -1.63 -19.94
CA GLY A 60 -7.47 -0.66 -19.71
C GLY A 60 -7.94 0.54 -18.89
N VAL A 61 -9.10 1.12 -19.23
CA VAL A 61 -9.70 2.23 -18.46
C VAL A 61 -10.07 1.77 -17.04
N PHE A 62 -10.65 0.58 -16.90
CA PHE A 62 -10.98 0.04 -15.57
C PHE A 62 -9.73 -0.13 -14.70
N LEU A 63 -8.64 -0.68 -15.24
CA LEU A 63 -7.36 -0.79 -14.52
C LEU A 63 -6.83 0.58 -14.11
N LEU A 64 -6.88 1.58 -15.00
CA LEU A 64 -6.43 2.93 -14.66
C LEU A 64 -7.22 3.53 -13.49
N ILE A 65 -8.53 3.32 -13.43
CA ILE A 65 -9.38 3.78 -12.33
C ILE A 65 -8.98 3.11 -11.02
N VAL A 66 -8.85 1.78 -11.02
CA VAL A 66 -8.47 1.01 -9.82
C VAL A 66 -7.08 1.42 -9.34
N SER A 67 -6.13 1.58 -10.24
CA SER A 67 -4.75 1.96 -9.89
C SER A 67 -4.64 3.40 -9.40
N ALA A 68 -5.39 4.34 -9.98
CA ALA A 68 -5.48 5.70 -9.45
C ALA A 68 -6.07 5.70 -8.03
N PHE A 69 -7.05 4.83 -7.78
CA PHE A 69 -7.64 4.65 -6.46
C PHE A 69 -6.65 4.04 -5.46
N GLU A 70 -5.83 3.06 -5.84
CA GLU A 70 -4.76 2.52 -4.98
C GLU A 70 -3.75 3.59 -4.56
N ILE A 71 -3.31 4.42 -5.50
CA ILE A 71 -2.41 5.55 -5.21
C ILE A 71 -3.08 6.53 -4.25
N TRP A 72 -4.36 6.87 -4.49
CA TRP A 72 -5.12 7.75 -3.62
C TRP A 72 -5.26 7.20 -2.19
N VAL A 73 -5.53 5.90 -2.05
CA VAL A 73 -5.58 5.21 -0.75
C VAL A 73 -4.20 5.17 -0.09
N GLY A 74 -3.12 4.99 -0.86
CA GLY A 74 -1.74 5.08 -0.37
C GLY A 74 -1.42 6.46 0.23
N VAL A 75 -1.89 7.54 -0.41
CA VAL A 75 -1.79 8.90 0.15
C VAL A 75 -2.64 9.03 1.43
N ALA A 76 -3.87 8.53 1.43
CA ALA A 76 -4.77 8.58 2.59
C ALA A 76 -4.24 7.78 3.80
N LEU A 77 -3.53 6.66 3.56
CA LEU A 77 -2.84 5.87 4.58
C LEU A 77 -1.72 6.67 5.24
N ARG A 78 -0.92 7.41 4.45
CA ARG A 78 0.13 8.29 5.01
C ARG A 78 -0.42 9.43 5.85
N GLN A 79 -1.67 9.83 5.58
CA GLN A 79 -2.40 10.81 6.38
C GLN A 79 -3.09 10.19 7.63
N LEU A 80 -2.89 8.90 7.89
CA LEU A 80 -3.47 8.16 9.03
C LEU A 80 -5.00 8.29 9.11
N LYS A 81 -5.68 8.41 7.97
CA LYS A 81 -7.14 8.51 7.95
C LYS A 81 -7.76 7.20 8.44
N PRO A 82 -8.78 7.24 9.32
CA PRO A 82 -9.35 6.03 9.93
C PRO A 82 -9.92 5.04 8.90
N TRP A 83 -10.52 5.56 7.83
CA TRP A 83 -11.08 4.76 6.74
C TRP A 83 -10.01 4.17 5.81
N ALA A 84 -8.83 4.78 5.73
CA ALA A 84 -7.80 4.40 4.76
C ALA A 84 -7.21 3.01 5.05
N ARG A 85 -7.14 2.62 6.33
CA ARG A 85 -6.74 1.27 6.73
C ARG A 85 -7.70 0.21 6.17
N THR A 86 -9.01 0.41 6.36
CA THR A 86 -10.03 -0.53 5.87
C THR A 86 -10.04 -0.58 4.35
N ALA A 87 -9.93 0.57 3.68
CA ALA A 87 -9.86 0.63 2.22
C ALA A 87 -8.64 -0.10 1.66
N ALA A 88 -7.47 0.07 2.28
CA ALA A 88 -6.24 -0.61 1.87
C ALA A 88 -6.31 -2.14 2.04
N ILE A 89 -6.88 -2.61 3.16
CA ILE A 89 -7.11 -4.04 3.38
C ILE A 89 -8.09 -4.59 2.35
N ALA A 90 -9.19 -3.87 2.08
CA ALA A 90 -10.17 -4.28 1.09
C ALA A 90 -9.56 -4.36 -0.32
N LEU A 91 -8.76 -3.37 -0.72
CA LEU A 91 -8.04 -3.37 -2.00
C LEU A 91 -7.08 -4.54 -2.11
N ALA A 92 -6.22 -4.75 -1.10
CA ALA A 92 -5.28 -5.86 -1.08
C ALA A 92 -6.00 -7.22 -1.09
N ALA A 93 -7.15 -7.36 -0.40
CA ALA A 93 -7.94 -8.58 -0.44
C ALA A 93 -8.53 -8.86 -1.84
N ILE A 94 -9.01 -7.82 -2.52
CA ILE A 94 -9.53 -7.92 -3.89
C ILE A 94 -8.40 -8.26 -4.87
N GLY A 95 -7.26 -7.56 -4.79
CA GLY A 95 -6.05 -7.85 -5.56
C GLY A 95 -5.59 -9.29 -5.35
N GLY A 96 -5.57 -9.72 -4.09
CA GLY A 96 -5.17 -11.07 -3.71
C GLY A 96 -6.10 -12.13 -4.27
N LEU A 97 -7.41 -11.86 -4.31
CA LEU A 97 -8.39 -12.75 -4.93
C LEU A 97 -8.17 -12.88 -6.44
N PHE A 98 -7.93 -11.76 -7.14
CA PHE A 98 -7.63 -11.79 -8.58
C PHE A 98 -6.32 -12.51 -8.88
N SER A 99 -5.28 -12.26 -8.07
CA SER A 99 -4.00 -12.96 -8.13
C SER A 99 -4.20 -14.46 -7.92
N LEU A 100 -4.99 -14.87 -6.93
CA LEU A 100 -5.29 -16.28 -6.67
C LEU A 100 -6.02 -16.95 -7.85
N ILE A 101 -7.05 -16.30 -8.40
CA ILE A 101 -7.78 -16.81 -9.57
C ILE A 101 -6.84 -16.92 -10.79
N SER A 102 -5.94 -15.95 -10.99
CA SER A 102 -4.96 -15.97 -12.06
C SER A 102 -3.94 -17.10 -11.88
N LEU A 103 -3.50 -17.36 -10.64
CA LEU A 103 -2.62 -18.47 -10.29
C LEU A 103 -3.25 -19.82 -10.63
N LEU A 104 -4.52 -20.01 -10.25
CA LEU A 104 -5.28 -21.23 -10.55
C LEU A 104 -5.46 -21.46 -12.06
N LYS A 105 -5.37 -20.40 -12.88
CA LYS A 105 -5.41 -20.45 -14.35
C LYS A 105 -4.03 -20.62 -14.99
N GLY A 106 -2.96 -20.78 -14.20
CA GLY A 106 -1.59 -21.01 -14.69
C GLY A 106 -0.77 -19.73 -14.94
N GLY A 107 -1.23 -18.57 -14.48
CA GLY A 107 -0.47 -17.32 -14.58
C GLY A 107 0.60 -17.23 -13.50
N TYR A 108 1.88 -17.46 -13.84
CA TYR A 108 2.98 -17.42 -12.87
C TYR A 108 3.30 -16.02 -12.30
N THR A 109 2.90 -14.96 -13.00
CA THR A 109 3.08 -13.56 -12.55
C THR A 109 2.24 -13.22 -11.33
N SER A 110 1.20 -14.01 -11.02
CA SER A 110 0.28 -13.77 -9.92
C SER A 110 0.84 -14.14 -8.54
N ILE A 111 1.91 -14.94 -8.46
CA ILE A 111 2.57 -15.31 -7.20
C ILE A 111 3.13 -14.06 -6.50
N ILE A 112 3.73 -13.15 -7.28
CA ILE A 112 4.31 -11.91 -6.76
C ILE A 112 3.21 -10.97 -6.27
N GLY A 113 2.12 -10.82 -7.04
CA GLY A 113 0.96 -10.04 -6.65
C GLY A 113 0.32 -10.54 -5.35
N LEU A 114 0.06 -11.85 -5.29
CA LEU A 114 -0.50 -12.49 -4.10
C LEU A 114 0.38 -12.31 -2.86
N GLY A 115 1.70 -12.45 -3.00
CA GLY A 115 2.65 -12.21 -1.92
C GLY A 115 2.63 -10.76 -1.43
N LEU A 116 2.54 -9.81 -2.36
CA LEU A 116 2.40 -8.38 -2.06
C LEU A 116 1.11 -8.09 -1.28
N ASP A 117 -0.02 -8.62 -1.74
CA ASP A 117 -1.33 -8.42 -1.11
C ASP A 117 -1.36 -8.97 0.31
N ILE A 118 -0.88 -10.20 0.52
CA ILE A 118 -0.77 -10.82 1.84
C ILE A 118 0.15 -10.00 2.75
N PHE A 119 1.27 -9.50 2.22
CA PHE A 119 2.22 -8.72 2.99
C PHE A 119 1.67 -7.35 3.39
N ILE A 120 0.91 -6.68 2.52
CA ILE A 120 0.20 -5.42 2.84
C ILE A 120 -0.79 -5.65 3.98
N ILE A 121 -1.62 -6.71 3.90
CA ILE A 121 -2.59 -7.05 4.94
C ILE A 121 -1.86 -7.33 6.26
N TYR A 122 -0.81 -8.15 6.22
CA TYR A 122 -0.01 -8.49 7.37
C TYR A 122 0.58 -7.26 8.06
N LEU A 123 1.17 -6.33 7.29
CA LEU A 123 1.72 -5.08 7.83
C LEU A 123 0.64 -4.20 8.49
N LEU A 124 -0.54 -4.10 7.89
CA LEU A 124 -1.66 -3.30 8.42
C LEU A 124 -2.38 -3.96 9.62
N MET A 125 -2.12 -5.24 9.88
CA MET A 125 -2.59 -5.95 11.06
C MET A 125 -1.61 -5.85 12.24
N GLN A 126 -0.37 -5.39 12.03
CA GLN A 126 0.60 -5.30 13.11
C GLN A 126 0.16 -4.29 14.20
N PRO A 127 0.43 -4.58 15.48
CA PRO A 127 0.06 -3.72 16.60
C PRO A 127 0.45 -2.24 16.44
N PRO A 128 1.64 -1.88 15.90
CA PRO A 128 2.03 -0.48 15.70
C PRO A 128 1.13 0.27 14.72
N ALA A 129 0.66 -0.40 13.67
CA ALA A 129 -0.27 0.19 12.71
C ALA A 129 -1.65 0.39 13.35
N VAL A 130 -2.15 -0.63 14.06
CA VAL A 130 -3.46 -0.56 14.73
C VAL A 130 -3.50 0.58 15.75
N GLN A 131 -2.44 0.73 16.54
CA GLN A 131 -2.34 1.77 17.56
C GLN A 131 -2.27 3.17 16.95
N ALA A 132 -1.57 3.34 15.82
CA ALA A 132 -1.50 4.64 15.14
C ALA A 132 -2.86 5.10 14.60
N PHE A 133 -3.66 4.20 14.02
CA PHE A 133 -5.03 4.52 13.58
C PHE A 133 -6.02 4.68 14.75
N ALA A 134 -5.79 4.02 15.88
CA ALA A 134 -6.61 4.21 17.08
C ALA A 134 -6.33 5.58 17.74
N ASN A 135 -5.07 6.04 17.70
CA ASN A 135 -4.67 7.33 18.26
C ASN A 135 -5.07 8.51 17.36
N SER A 136 -5.21 8.32 16.04
CA SER A 136 -5.69 9.39 15.12
C SER A 136 -7.21 9.61 15.17
N ASN A 137 -7.94 8.75 15.88
CA ASN A 137 -9.40 8.78 16.02
C ASN A 137 -9.87 9.43 17.34
N ARG A 138 -8.94 9.98 18.14
CA ARG A 138 -9.20 10.82 19.31
C ARG A 138 -9.01 12.29 18.96
#